data_AF-A0A6C0EJV5-F1
#
_entry.id   AF-A0A6C0EJV5-F1
#
_cell.length_a   1.000
_cell.length_b   1.000
_cell.length_c   1.000
_cell.angle_alpha   90.00
_cell.angle_beta   90.00
_cell.angle_gamma   90.00
#
_symmetry.space_group_name_H-M   'P 1'
#
loop_
_entity.id
_entity.type
_entity.pdbx_description
1 polymer ?
#
loop_
_entity_poly.entity_id
_entity_poly.type
_entity_poly.pdbx_seq_one_letter_code
_entity_poly.pdbx_strand_id
1 'polypeptide(L)'
;MEYYDIPNDLDLNMSIIQDNKEEDYIFCSKIDENTLQFTDKINILKEMNYRDSYEHNICLEYDFLLNDIKKAYKDDYSIRQQFKIDLKRCDVYLNNHPIKDNKKIINYLDNKYNKELVVKIMMLTTQALLGLPFQIIFNNIIVNEYHLAEVNNNRESYKILINNSGKNIEFKAYKQFRIFKFNGENCINLYKVFIKLDFTLEEKSQVLFNIKINKY
;
A
#
# COMPACT_ATOMS: atom_id res chain seq x y z
N MET A 1 16.77 -24.63 16.29
CA MET A 1 15.56 -23.79 16.11
C MET A 1 16.08 -22.37 16.17
N GLU A 2 16.39 -21.78 15.02
CA GLU A 2 16.86 -20.40 14.99
C GLU A 2 15.67 -19.49 15.28
N TYR A 3 15.73 -18.79 16.41
CA TYR A 3 14.86 -17.66 16.70
C TYR A 3 15.22 -16.57 15.70
N TYR A 4 14.39 -16.39 14.67
CA TYR A 4 14.39 -15.14 13.95
C TYR A 4 13.81 -14.11 14.91
N ASP A 5 14.65 -13.19 15.40
CA ASP A 5 14.19 -11.98 16.04
C ASP A 5 13.14 -11.35 15.12
N ILE A 6 11.88 -11.43 15.55
CA ILE A 6 10.80 -10.66 14.94
C ILE A 6 11.17 -9.22 15.30
N PRO A 7 11.40 -8.32 14.31
CA PRO A 7 11.65 -6.93 14.65
C PRO A 7 10.45 -6.43 15.43
N ASN A 8 10.64 -6.16 16.73
CA ASN A 8 9.64 -5.49 17.57
C ASN A 8 9.30 -4.09 17.02
N ASP A 9 10.05 -3.61 16.03
CA ASP A 9 9.84 -2.39 15.24
C ASP A 9 9.16 -2.63 13.87
N LEU A 10 8.44 -3.73 13.65
CA LEU A 10 7.47 -3.84 12.53
C LEU A 10 6.22 -2.97 12.77
N ASP A 11 6.39 -1.90 13.54
CA ASP A 11 5.43 -0.83 13.62
C ASP A 11 5.43 -0.13 12.26
N LEU A 12 4.53 -0.57 11.38
CA LEU A 12 4.09 0.20 10.22
C LEU A 12 3.35 1.49 10.66
N ASN A 13 3.66 2.05 11.84
CA ASN A 13 3.30 3.41 12.23
C ASN A 13 4.13 4.38 11.40
N MET A 14 3.64 4.59 10.20
CA MET A 14 4.07 5.65 9.30
C MET A 14 3.57 7.04 9.70
N SER A 15 2.75 7.14 10.75
CA SER A 15 2.39 8.44 11.32
C SER A 15 3.66 9.12 11.80
N ILE A 16 4.02 10.25 11.19
CA ILE A 16 5.00 11.17 11.78
C ILE A 16 4.34 12.50 12.08
N ILE A 17 3.42 12.42 13.03
CA ILE A 17 3.56 13.32 14.15
C ILE A 17 4.28 12.55 15.26
N GLN A 18 5.61 12.45 15.11
CA GLN A 18 6.52 12.23 16.22
C GLN A 18 7.09 13.62 16.56
N ASP A 19 6.67 14.15 17.70
CA ASP A 19 7.16 15.36 18.38
C ASP A 19 7.15 16.70 17.63
N ASN A 20 6.15 17.51 17.95
CA ASN A 20 6.25 18.97 18.20
C ASN A 20 6.97 19.86 17.16
N LYS A 21 6.65 19.75 15.86
CA LYS A 21 6.79 20.90 14.95
C LYS A 21 5.41 21.52 14.71
N GLU A 22 5.28 22.80 15.05
CA GLU A 22 4.02 23.56 15.04
C GLU A 22 3.39 23.74 13.63
N GLU A 23 4.00 23.20 12.56
CA GLU A 23 3.61 23.42 11.17
C GLU A 23 3.29 22.14 10.36
N ASP A 24 3.21 20.97 11.02
CA ASP A 24 2.84 19.71 10.34
C ASP A 24 1.31 19.57 10.26
N TYR A 25 0.77 19.57 9.04
CA TYR A 25 -0.66 19.43 8.79
C TYR A 25 -0.98 18.07 8.18
N ILE A 26 -2.03 17.42 8.69
CA ILE A 26 -2.60 16.21 8.11
C ILE A 26 -3.86 16.59 7.32
N PHE A 27 -3.86 16.31 6.02
CA PHE A 27 -5.06 16.46 5.21
C PHE A 27 -5.90 15.18 5.23
N CYS A 28 -7.22 15.34 5.29
CA CYS A 28 -8.16 14.23 5.25
C CYS A 28 -9.11 14.39 4.06
N SER A 29 -9.26 13.36 3.25
CA SER A 29 -10.22 13.32 2.13
C SER A 29 -10.99 12.02 2.13
N LYS A 30 -12.26 12.06 1.72
CA LYS A 30 -13.07 10.86 1.46
C LYS A 30 -13.21 10.70 -0.05
N ILE A 31 -12.96 9.49 -0.56
CA ILE A 31 -13.12 9.13 -1.96
C ILE A 31 -14.05 7.90 -2.06
N ASP A 32 -14.93 7.91 -3.04
CA ASP A 32 -15.90 6.88 -3.40
C ASP A 32 -16.00 6.74 -4.95
N GLU A 33 -16.85 5.81 -5.42
CA GLU A 33 -17.06 5.54 -6.85
C GLU A 33 -17.46 6.78 -7.67
N ASN A 34 -18.17 7.72 -7.05
CA ASN A 34 -18.68 8.92 -7.71
C ASN A 34 -17.66 10.06 -7.68
N THR A 35 -16.66 9.98 -6.82
CA THR A 35 -15.68 11.04 -6.56
C THR A 35 -14.27 10.71 -7.04
N LEU A 36 -14.08 9.58 -7.73
CA LEU A 36 -12.79 9.22 -8.32
C LEU A 36 -12.21 10.25 -9.29
N GLN A 37 -13.07 11.11 -9.86
CA GLN A 37 -12.67 12.20 -10.73
C GLN A 37 -11.98 13.37 -9.99
N PHE A 38 -12.03 13.41 -8.65
CA PHE A 38 -11.44 14.51 -7.89
C PHE A 38 -9.99 14.24 -7.46
N THR A 39 -9.10 14.27 -8.46
CA THR A 39 -7.70 14.64 -8.24
C THR A 39 -7.57 16.09 -7.76
N ASP A 40 -8.55 16.94 -8.05
CA ASP A 40 -8.58 18.38 -7.70
C ASP A 40 -8.46 18.69 -6.20
N LYS A 41 -8.80 17.75 -5.32
CA LYS A 41 -8.68 17.92 -3.86
C LYS A 41 -7.31 17.51 -3.29
N ILE A 42 -6.53 16.73 -4.04
CA ILE A 42 -5.23 16.19 -3.59
C ILE A 42 -4.13 16.87 -4.41
N ASN A 43 -3.71 18.07 -4.02
CA ASN A 43 -2.71 18.81 -4.80
C ASN A 43 -1.28 18.49 -4.37
N ILE A 44 -0.85 17.26 -4.65
CA ILE A 44 0.49 16.74 -4.30
C ILE A 44 1.60 17.67 -4.81
N LEU A 45 1.55 18.07 -6.08
CA LEU A 45 2.58 18.93 -6.67
C LEU A 45 2.68 20.29 -6.00
N LYS A 46 1.53 20.92 -5.70
CA LYS A 46 1.52 22.21 -5.02
C LYS A 46 2.18 22.08 -3.66
N GLU A 47 1.77 21.11 -2.84
CA GLU A 47 2.33 20.93 -1.50
C GLU A 47 3.83 20.62 -1.54
N MET A 48 4.29 19.79 -2.49
CA MET A 48 5.71 19.49 -2.69
C MET A 48 6.55 20.72 -3.07
N ASN A 49 5.98 21.74 -3.72
CA ASN A 49 6.72 22.96 -4.07
C ASN A 49 6.87 23.92 -2.88
N TYR A 50 6.01 23.81 -1.87
CA TYR A 50 6.00 24.71 -0.70
C TYR A 50 6.61 24.09 0.55
N ARG A 51 6.71 22.76 0.63
CA ARG A 51 7.09 22.04 1.85
C ARG A 51 8.11 20.93 1.56
N ASP A 52 8.97 20.66 2.53
CA ASP A 52 9.93 19.54 2.45
C ASP A 52 9.28 18.18 2.75
N SER A 53 8.13 18.17 3.43
CA SER A 53 7.31 17.00 3.73
C SER A 53 5.82 17.27 3.56
N TYR A 54 5.09 16.23 3.16
CA TYR A 54 3.64 16.25 2.95
C TYR A 54 3.03 14.92 3.36
N GLU A 55 1.92 14.94 4.10
CA GLU A 55 1.17 13.76 4.50
C GLU A 55 -0.34 13.96 4.26
N HIS A 56 -0.97 12.96 3.64
CA HIS A 56 -2.40 13.00 3.29
C HIS A 56 -3.06 11.66 3.58
N ASN A 57 -4.14 11.71 4.34
CA ASN A 57 -5.00 10.58 4.65
C ASN A 57 -6.26 10.59 3.77
N ILE A 58 -6.52 9.46 3.14
CA ILE A 58 -7.62 9.24 2.23
C ILE A 58 -8.44 8.08 2.79
N CYS A 59 -9.70 8.32 3.08
CA CYS A 59 -10.64 7.27 3.47
C CYS A 59 -11.38 6.78 2.21
N LEU A 60 -11.30 5.48 1.97
CA LEU A 60 -11.94 4.79 0.86
C LEU A 60 -12.96 3.77 1.39
N GLU A 61 -14.02 3.54 0.64
CA GLU A 61 -14.92 2.42 0.92
C GLU A 61 -14.23 1.10 0.57
N TYR A 62 -14.26 0.11 1.47
CA TYR A 62 -13.57 -1.16 1.27
C TYR A 62 -14.05 -1.90 0.01
N ASP A 63 -15.37 -1.95 -0.21
CA ASP A 63 -15.96 -2.64 -1.35
C ASP A 63 -15.53 -1.99 -2.68
N PHE A 64 -15.38 -0.67 -2.69
CA PHE A 64 -14.87 0.05 -3.85
C PHE A 64 -13.43 -0.38 -4.20
N LEU A 65 -12.52 -0.37 -3.22
CA LEU A 65 -11.14 -0.83 -3.41
C LEU A 65 -11.10 -2.30 -3.87
N LEU A 66 -11.89 -3.16 -3.23
CA LEU A 66 -11.91 -4.58 -3.53
C LEU A 66 -12.39 -4.85 -4.96
N ASN A 67 -13.43 -4.13 -5.41
CA ASN A 67 -13.94 -4.21 -6.77
C ASN A 67 -12.96 -3.69 -7.81
N ASP A 68 -12.21 -2.63 -7.50
CA ASP A 68 -11.13 -2.13 -8.37
C ASP A 68 -10.04 -3.18 -8.58
N ILE A 69 -9.53 -3.75 -7.49
CA ILE A 69 -8.49 -4.80 -7.53
C ILE A 69 -9.00 -6.03 -8.29
N LYS A 70 -10.25 -6.42 -8.06
CA LYS A 70 -10.85 -7.61 -8.71
C LYS A 70 -10.87 -7.49 -10.24
N LYS A 71 -10.99 -6.28 -10.80
CA LYS A 71 -10.95 -6.06 -12.26
C LYS A 71 -9.60 -6.42 -12.90
N ALA A 72 -8.52 -6.47 -12.10
CA ALA A 72 -7.22 -6.91 -12.59
C ALA A 72 -7.13 -8.43 -12.85
N TYR A 73 -8.15 -9.20 -12.47
CA TYR A 73 -8.16 -10.65 -12.51
C TYR A 73 -9.33 -11.20 -13.32
N LYS A 74 -9.05 -12.25 -14.10
CA LYS A 74 -10.08 -12.98 -14.85
C LYS A 74 -10.89 -13.91 -13.94
N ASP A 75 -10.20 -14.57 -13.00
CA ASP A 75 -10.74 -15.63 -12.17
C ASP A 75 -9.87 -15.90 -10.91
N ASP A 76 -10.38 -16.71 -9.98
CA ASP A 76 -9.67 -17.15 -8.77
C ASP A 76 -8.30 -17.80 -9.06
N TYR A 77 -8.18 -18.47 -10.21
CA TYR A 77 -6.94 -19.14 -10.60
C TYR A 77 -5.86 -18.11 -10.93
N SER A 78 -6.20 -17.07 -11.68
CA SER A 78 -5.30 -15.96 -12.00
C SER A 78 -4.82 -15.23 -10.74
N ILE A 79 -5.70 -15.05 -9.74
CA ILE A 79 -5.35 -14.52 -8.41
C ILE A 79 -4.30 -15.42 -7.74
N ARG A 80 -4.55 -16.72 -7.67
CA ARG A 80 -3.62 -17.69 -7.05
C ARG A 80 -2.25 -17.73 -7.73
N GLN A 81 -2.19 -17.54 -9.06
CA GLN A 81 -0.91 -17.48 -9.76
C GLN A 81 -0.18 -16.17 -9.47
N GLN A 82 -0.89 -15.04 -9.51
CA GLN A 82 -0.29 -13.74 -9.20
C GLN A 82 0.23 -13.67 -7.76
N PHE A 83 -0.53 -14.21 -6.81
CA PHE A 83 -0.10 -14.36 -5.41
C PHE A 83 1.25 -15.07 -5.29
N LYS A 84 1.45 -16.20 -6.00
CA LYS A 84 2.72 -16.94 -5.97
C LYS A 84 3.90 -16.16 -6.54
N ILE A 85 3.65 -15.32 -7.53
CA ILE A 85 4.67 -14.49 -8.19
C ILE A 85 5.04 -13.33 -7.24
N ASP A 86 4.04 -12.61 -6.74
CA ASP A 86 4.24 -11.41 -5.94
C ASP A 86 4.72 -11.71 -4.51
N LEU A 87 4.43 -12.88 -3.95
CA LEU A 87 4.99 -13.30 -2.65
C LEU A 87 6.54 -13.35 -2.66
N LYS A 88 7.16 -13.41 -3.83
CA LYS A 88 8.63 -13.32 -3.96
C LYS A 88 9.14 -11.87 -4.05
N ARG A 89 8.24 -10.90 -4.23
CA ARG A 89 8.53 -9.48 -4.48
C ARG A 89 8.24 -8.61 -3.26
N CYS A 90 7.47 -9.10 -2.29
CA CYS A 90 7.16 -8.40 -1.04
C CYS A 90 7.38 -9.30 0.17
N ASP A 91 7.61 -8.67 1.32
CA ASP A 91 7.66 -9.37 2.60
C ASP A 91 6.25 -9.42 3.18
N VAL A 92 5.66 -10.62 3.20
CA VAL A 92 4.31 -10.85 3.73
C VAL A 92 4.41 -11.55 5.07
N TYR A 93 3.68 -11.04 6.05
CA TYR A 93 3.62 -11.57 7.40
C TYR A 93 2.18 -11.95 7.73
N LEU A 94 2.00 -13.13 8.29
CA LEU A 94 0.71 -13.59 8.81
C LEU A 94 0.83 -13.86 10.31
N ASN A 95 0.06 -13.14 11.12
CA ASN A 95 0.16 -13.16 12.58
C ASN A 95 1.61 -12.96 13.05
N ASN A 96 2.27 -11.93 12.52
CA ASN A 96 3.69 -11.61 12.74
C ASN A 96 4.70 -12.68 12.28
N HIS A 97 4.28 -13.74 11.59
CA HIS A 97 5.19 -14.75 11.04
C HIS A 97 5.46 -14.51 9.55
N PRO A 98 6.74 -14.43 9.11
CA PRO A 98 7.06 -14.21 7.71
C PRO A 98 6.67 -15.43 6.87
N ILE A 99 6.02 -15.15 5.74
CA ILE A 99 5.62 -16.16 4.76
C ILE A 99 6.74 -16.33 3.73
N LYS A 100 7.41 -17.48 3.76
CA LYS A 100 8.51 -17.81 2.84
C LYS A 100 8.16 -18.89 1.80
N ASP A 101 7.11 -19.68 2.05
CA ASP A 101 6.76 -20.85 1.25
C ASP A 101 5.31 -20.77 0.76
N ASN A 102 5.17 -20.58 -0.55
CA ASN A 102 3.88 -20.45 -1.24
C ASN A 102 2.96 -21.66 -0.99
N LYS A 103 3.49 -22.89 -0.99
CA LYS A 103 2.65 -24.10 -0.83
C LYS A 103 2.12 -24.20 0.59
N LYS A 104 2.99 -23.96 1.59
CA LYS A 104 2.60 -24.01 3.00
C LYS A 104 1.55 -22.96 3.33
N ILE A 105 1.73 -21.72 2.85
CA ILE A 105 0.74 -20.67 3.13
C ILE A 105 -0.59 -20.92 2.42
N ILE A 106 -0.59 -21.38 1.16
CA ILE A 106 -1.83 -21.72 0.45
C ILE A 106 -2.59 -22.80 1.22
N ASN A 107 -1.91 -23.90 1.58
CA ASN A 107 -2.52 -24.98 2.35
C ASN A 107 -3.04 -24.51 3.72
N TYR A 108 -2.30 -23.63 4.40
CA TYR A 108 -2.75 -23.04 5.65
C TYR A 108 -4.05 -22.24 5.46
N LEU A 109 -4.07 -21.33 4.47
CA LEU A 109 -5.22 -20.48 4.20
C LEU A 109 -6.45 -21.32 3.82
N ASP A 110 -6.28 -22.29 2.92
CA ASP A 110 -7.35 -23.19 2.46
C ASP A 110 -7.92 -24.06 3.59
N ASN A 111 -7.11 -24.44 4.59
CA ASN A 111 -7.58 -25.19 5.77
C ASN A 111 -8.20 -24.30 6.85
N LYS A 112 -7.76 -23.04 6.97
CA LYS A 112 -8.14 -22.14 8.07
C LYS A 112 -9.38 -21.31 7.76
N TYR A 113 -9.57 -20.95 6.50
CA TYR A 113 -10.58 -19.99 6.06
C TYR A 113 -11.45 -20.55 4.94
N ASN A 114 -12.64 -19.97 4.76
CA ASN A 114 -13.48 -20.31 3.62
C ASN A 114 -12.88 -19.81 2.30
N LYS A 115 -13.29 -20.41 1.18
CA LYS A 115 -12.76 -20.12 -0.16
C LYS A 115 -12.78 -18.62 -0.50
N GLU A 116 -13.88 -17.94 -0.20
CA GLU A 116 -14.05 -16.51 -0.54
C GLU A 116 -13.00 -15.66 0.17
N LEU A 117 -12.82 -15.88 1.47
CA LEU A 117 -11.84 -15.16 2.28
C LEU A 117 -10.41 -15.47 1.85
N VAL A 118 -10.12 -16.73 1.50
CA VAL A 118 -8.80 -17.10 0.95
C VAL A 118 -8.51 -16.33 -0.34
N VAL A 119 -9.47 -16.25 -1.25
CA VAL A 119 -9.32 -15.49 -2.50
C VAL A 119 -9.11 -14.00 -2.21
N LYS A 120 -9.87 -13.40 -1.29
CA LYS A 120 -9.68 -12.01 -0.88
C LYS A 120 -8.28 -11.77 -0.32
N ILE A 121 -7.80 -12.60 0.60
CA ILE A 121 -6.44 -12.51 1.17
C ILE A 121 -5.37 -12.60 0.07
N MET A 122 -5.48 -13.59 -0.82
CA MET A 122 -4.52 -13.79 -1.91
C MET A 122 -4.53 -12.64 -2.92
N MET A 123 -5.70 -12.06 -3.18
CA MET A 123 -5.85 -10.91 -4.07
C MET A 123 -5.23 -9.65 -3.49
N LEU A 124 -5.50 -9.36 -2.21
CA LEU A 124 -4.97 -8.19 -1.50
C LEU A 124 -3.47 -8.27 -1.24
N THR A 125 -2.87 -9.46 -1.33
CA THR A 125 -1.41 -9.64 -1.16
C THR A 125 -0.60 -9.42 -2.45
N THR A 126 -1.26 -9.14 -3.57
CA THR A 126 -0.60 -8.87 -4.85
C THR A 126 -0.19 -7.41 -5.01
N GLN A 127 0.51 -7.09 -6.08
CA GLN A 127 0.79 -5.70 -6.46
C GLN A 127 -0.47 -4.92 -6.89
N ALA A 128 -1.57 -5.59 -7.25
CA ALA A 128 -2.79 -4.92 -7.68
C ALA A 128 -3.43 -4.08 -6.56
N LEU A 129 -3.18 -4.42 -5.28
CA LEU A 129 -3.57 -3.60 -4.13
C LEU A 129 -3.11 -2.14 -4.24
N LEU A 130 -1.99 -1.91 -4.93
CA LEU A 130 -1.36 -0.59 -5.04
C LEU A 130 -1.78 0.15 -6.30
N GLY A 131 -2.65 -0.42 -7.14
CA GLY A 131 -3.08 0.18 -8.41
C GLY A 131 -3.73 1.55 -8.22
N LEU A 132 -4.79 1.61 -7.40
CA LEU A 132 -5.49 2.86 -7.08
C LEU A 132 -4.56 3.88 -6.37
N PRO A 133 -3.81 3.52 -5.31
CA PRO A 133 -2.81 4.43 -4.72
C PRO A 133 -1.82 5.01 -5.72
N PHE A 134 -1.30 4.17 -6.63
CA PHE A 134 -0.37 4.59 -7.66
C PHE A 134 -1.02 5.58 -8.63
N GLN A 135 -2.24 5.28 -9.09
CA GLN A 135 -2.99 6.14 -10.01
C GLN A 135 -3.27 7.52 -9.41
N ILE A 136 -3.67 7.59 -8.13
CA ILE A 136 -3.93 8.86 -7.43
C ILE A 136 -2.68 9.73 -7.42
N ILE A 137 -1.52 9.17 -7.08
CA ILE A 137 -0.26 9.92 -7.03
C ILE A 137 0.17 10.32 -8.43
N PHE A 138 0.14 9.37 -9.37
CA PHE A 138 0.62 9.56 -10.74
C PHE A 138 -0.14 10.66 -11.47
N ASN A 139 -1.47 10.66 -11.39
CA ASN A 139 -2.30 11.69 -12.03
C ASN A 139 -2.01 13.10 -11.49
N ASN A 140 -1.57 13.19 -10.23
CA ASN A 140 -1.25 14.46 -9.59
C ASN A 140 0.16 14.95 -9.87
N ILE A 141 1.06 14.16 -10.48
CA ILE A 141 2.44 14.58 -10.73
C ILE A 141 2.84 14.59 -12.22
N ILE A 142 2.13 13.83 -13.08
CA ILE A 142 2.53 13.61 -14.48
C ILE A 142 2.61 14.89 -15.32
N VAL A 143 1.80 15.90 -15.00
CA VAL A 143 1.69 17.15 -15.79
C VAL A 143 3.01 17.94 -15.85
N ASN A 144 3.95 17.67 -14.93
CA ASN A 144 5.17 18.46 -14.75
C ASN A 144 6.47 17.67 -15.00
N GLU A 145 6.47 16.70 -15.91
CA GLU A 145 7.62 15.85 -16.27
C GLU A 145 8.18 15.03 -15.08
N TYR A 146 7.40 14.90 -14.00
CA TYR A 146 7.73 14.01 -12.90
C TYR A 146 7.31 12.59 -13.24
N HIS A 147 8.10 11.64 -12.78
CA HIS A 147 7.84 10.22 -12.91
C HIS A 147 7.78 9.57 -11.53
N LEU A 148 6.90 8.59 -11.38
CA LEU A 148 6.80 7.73 -10.20
C LEU A 148 7.40 6.37 -10.53
N ALA A 149 8.33 5.88 -9.72
CA ALA A 149 8.87 4.53 -9.85
C ALA A 149 9.14 3.90 -8.48
N GLU A 150 9.30 2.59 -8.45
CA GLU A 150 9.79 1.89 -7.27
C GLU A 150 11.21 2.35 -6.90
N VAL A 151 11.52 2.31 -5.61
CA VAL A 151 12.91 2.46 -5.15
C VAL A 151 13.67 1.17 -5.48
N ASN A 152 14.89 1.27 -5.99
CA ASN A 152 15.65 0.12 -6.51
C ASN A 152 15.65 -1.09 -5.54
N ASN A 153 15.13 -2.22 -6.04
CA ASN A 153 15.32 -3.64 -5.67
C ASN A 153 15.49 -4.07 -4.19
N ASN A 154 15.09 -3.27 -3.21
CA ASN A 154 14.98 -3.76 -1.84
C ASN A 154 13.58 -4.31 -1.61
N ARG A 155 13.49 -5.63 -1.30
CA ARG A 155 12.25 -6.28 -0.82
C ARG A 155 11.61 -5.52 0.35
N GLU A 156 12.46 -4.87 1.15
CA GLU A 156 12.08 -4.01 2.27
C GLU A 156 11.15 -2.85 1.89
N SER A 157 11.07 -2.52 0.59
CA SER A 157 10.22 -1.45 0.07
C SER A 157 8.75 -1.86 -0.09
N TYR A 158 8.38 -3.14 -0.02
CA TYR A 158 6.96 -3.57 -0.02
C TYR A 158 6.71 -4.63 1.06
N LYS A 159 5.92 -4.25 2.07
CA LYS A 159 5.56 -5.11 3.20
C LYS A 159 4.05 -5.23 3.34
N ILE A 160 3.58 -6.43 3.70
CA ILE A 160 2.18 -6.70 3.98
C ILE A 160 2.09 -7.45 5.31
N LEU A 161 1.25 -6.95 6.21
CA LEU A 161 0.95 -7.58 7.49
C LEU A 161 -0.52 -7.95 7.54
N ILE A 162 -0.76 -9.23 7.85
CA ILE A 162 -2.10 -9.80 7.99
C ILE A 162 -2.20 -10.35 9.40
N ASN A 163 -3.06 -9.77 10.23
CA ASN A 163 -3.23 -10.21 11.62
C ASN A 163 -4.67 -10.67 11.85
N ASN A 164 -4.82 -11.86 12.41
CA ASN A 164 -6.09 -12.41 12.81
C ASN A 164 -6.29 -12.17 14.31
N SER A 165 -7.08 -11.15 14.67
CA SER A 165 -7.45 -10.84 16.05
C SER A 165 -8.66 -11.65 16.55
N GLY A 166 -9.01 -12.73 15.85
CA GLY A 166 -10.09 -13.65 16.17
C GLY A 166 -11.46 -13.19 15.68
N LYS A 167 -11.79 -11.91 15.90
CA LYS A 167 -13.04 -11.32 15.39
C LYS A 167 -12.92 -10.82 13.96
N ASN A 168 -11.79 -10.20 13.63
CA ASN A 168 -11.52 -9.59 12.33
C ASN A 168 -10.12 -9.97 11.82
N ILE A 169 -9.93 -9.82 10.51
CA ILE A 169 -8.60 -9.88 9.89
C ILE A 169 -8.19 -8.45 9.57
N GLU A 170 -7.14 -8.00 10.23
CA GLU A 170 -6.50 -6.72 10.00
C GLU A 170 -5.50 -6.86 8.88
N PHE A 171 -5.51 -5.89 7.97
CA PHE A 171 -4.66 -5.84 6.79
C PHE A 171 -3.92 -4.51 6.77
N LYS A 172 -2.59 -4.58 6.76
CA LYS A 172 -1.72 -3.41 6.60
C LYS A 172 -0.78 -3.65 5.43
N ALA A 173 -0.71 -2.72 4.50
CA ALA A 173 0.27 -2.75 3.43
C ALA A 173 1.08 -1.47 3.43
N TYR A 174 2.36 -1.58 3.14
CA TYR A 174 3.29 -0.48 3.07
C TYR A 174 4.14 -0.60 1.82
N LYS A 175 4.24 0.46 1.03
CA LYS A 175 5.18 0.51 -0.08
C LYS A 175 5.89 1.84 -0.23
N GLN A 176 7.17 1.78 -0.60
CA GLN A 176 7.98 2.94 -0.92
C GLN A 176 8.20 3.09 -2.44
N PHE A 177 8.05 4.31 -2.91
CA PHE A 177 8.33 4.77 -4.27
C PHE A 177 9.27 5.99 -4.24
N ARG A 178 9.69 6.43 -5.43
CA ARG A 178 10.42 7.67 -5.66
C ARG A 178 9.73 8.50 -6.74
N ILE A 179 9.69 9.80 -6.53
CA ILE A 179 9.42 10.78 -7.58
C ILE A 179 10.75 11.32 -8.09
N PHE A 180 10.91 11.32 -9.40
CA PHE A 180 12.14 11.73 -10.07
C PHE A 180 11.84 12.50 -11.36
N LYS A 181 12.87 13.17 -11.89
CA LYS A 181 12.87 13.83 -13.19
C LYS A 181 14.06 13.40 -14.03
N PHE A 182 13.94 13.53 -15.34
CA PHE A 182 15.10 13.43 -16.23
C PHE A 182 15.75 14.80 -16.40
N ASN A 183 17.07 14.84 -16.34
CA ASN A 183 17.88 15.99 -16.73
C ASN A 183 18.90 15.50 -17.77
N GLY A 184 18.50 15.58 -19.05
CA GLY A 184 19.16 14.84 -20.12
C GLY A 184 19.01 13.33 -19.89
N GLU A 185 20.13 12.61 -19.93
CA GLU A 185 20.18 11.16 -19.66
C GLU A 185 20.16 10.81 -18.16
N ASN A 186 20.29 11.80 -17.29
CA ASN A 186 20.39 11.58 -15.84
C ASN A 186 19.02 11.50 -15.19
N CYS A 187 18.86 10.53 -14.29
CA CYS A 187 17.68 10.36 -13.45
C CYS A 187 17.92 11.01 -12.08
N ILE A 188 17.24 12.12 -11.79
CA ILE A 188 17.40 12.86 -10.53
C ILE A 188 16.22 12.53 -9.61
N ASN A 189 16.54 11.88 -8.49
CA ASN A 189 15.62 11.63 -7.40
C ASN A 189 15.28 12.93 -6.67
N LEU A 190 13.99 13.21 -6.50
CA LEU A 190 13.53 14.47 -5.88
C LEU A 190 12.76 14.21 -4.59
N TYR A 191 11.93 13.16 -4.56
CA TYR A 191 11.16 12.82 -3.36
C TYR A 191 11.05 11.31 -3.12
N LYS A 192 11.07 10.90 -1.85
CA LYS A 192 10.63 9.59 -1.39
C LYS A 192 9.12 9.64 -1.16
N VAL A 193 8.42 8.61 -1.62
CA VAL A 193 6.97 8.48 -1.46
C VAL A 193 6.71 7.22 -0.67
N PHE A 194 5.86 7.31 0.34
CA PHE A 194 5.45 6.21 1.17
C PHE A 194 3.93 6.08 1.09
N ILE A 195 3.48 4.87 0.82
CA ILE A 195 2.06 4.49 0.73
C ILE A 195 1.80 3.52 1.88
N LYS A 196 0.80 3.81 2.70
CA LYS A 196 0.27 2.86 3.68
C LYS A 196 -1.23 2.67 3.48
N LEU A 197 -1.66 1.41 3.55
CA LEU A 197 -3.06 1.01 3.59
C LEU A 197 -3.32 0.30 4.91
N ASP A 198 -4.40 0.64 5.60
CA ASP A 198 -4.81 0.05 6.88
C ASP A 198 -6.32 -0.17 6.89
N PHE A 199 -6.76 -1.42 7.08
CA PHE A 199 -8.18 -1.80 7.04
C PHE A 199 -8.44 -3.17 7.67
N THR A 200 -9.72 -3.48 7.89
CA THR A 200 -10.18 -4.81 8.29
C THR A 200 -10.91 -5.48 7.13
N LEU A 201 -10.84 -6.81 7.01
CA LEU A 201 -11.58 -7.58 6.00
C LEU A 201 -13.05 -7.80 6.42
N GLU A 202 -13.72 -6.74 6.86
CA GLU A 202 -15.13 -6.72 7.26
C GLU A 202 -15.94 -5.92 6.23
N GLU A 203 -17.14 -6.40 5.89
CA GLU A 203 -18.05 -5.66 5.01
C GLU A 203 -18.36 -4.28 5.59
N LYS A 204 -18.47 -3.25 4.73
CA LYS A 204 -18.70 -1.85 5.10
C LYS A 204 -17.57 -1.19 5.91
N SER A 205 -16.42 -1.85 6.06
CA SER A 205 -15.23 -1.20 6.59
C SER A 205 -14.74 -0.07 5.68
N GLN A 206 -13.93 0.83 6.26
CA GLN A 206 -13.22 1.85 5.52
C GLN A 206 -11.76 1.43 5.38
N VAL A 207 -11.15 1.81 4.27
CA VAL A 207 -9.71 1.70 4.06
C VAL A 207 -9.08 3.05 4.30
N LEU A 208 -8.17 3.10 5.26
CA LEU A 208 -7.31 4.24 5.47
C LEU A 208 -6.11 4.12 4.53
N PHE A 209 -6.04 5.00 3.56
CA PHE A 209 -4.91 5.16 2.64
C PHE A 209 -4.13 6.42 3.03
N ASN A 210 -2.90 6.24 3.49
CA ASN A 210 -1.96 7.32 3.79
C ASN A 210 -0.91 7.45 2.68
N ILE A 211 -0.74 8.68 2.18
CA ILE A 211 0.35 9.08 1.29
C ILE A 211 1.25 10.01 2.07
N LYS A 212 2.54 9.70 2.09
CA LYS A 212 3.57 10.59 2.64
C LYS A 212 4.67 10.82 1.62
N ILE A 213 5.10 12.06 1.48
CA ILE A 213 6.12 12.47 0.51
C ILE A 213 7.16 13.31 1.23
N ASN A 214 8.43 12.92 1.12
CA ASN A 214 9.55 13.62 1.72
C ASN A 214 10.60 13.93 0.64
N LYS A 215 11.16 15.13 0.64
CA LYS A 215 12.29 15.49 -0.23
C LYS A 215 13.53 14.64 0.09
N TYR A 216 14.33 14.31 -0.93
CA TYR A 216 15.63 13.64 -0.74
C TYR A 216 16.68 14.55 -0.11
#